data_AF-A0A8C4XQ52-F1
#
_entry.id   AF-A0A8C4XQ52-F1
#
_cell.length_a   1.000
_cell.length_b   1.000
_cell.length_c   1.000
_cell.angle_alpha   90.00
_cell.angle_beta   90.00
_cell.angle_gamma   90.00
#
_symmetry.space_group_name_H-M   'P 1'
#
loop_
_entity.id
_entity.type
_entity.pdbx_description
1 polymer ?
#
loop_
_entity_poly.entity_id
_entity_poly.type
_entity_poly.pdbx_seq_one_letter_code
_entity_poly.pdbx_strand_id
1 'polypeptide(L)'
;MRQSAAVIGRRLCPSAGPAARPRPRRRRCLCLRCRRRESGAGAGGGRAAPRTRVRGRAGARGAHAAAGRAEPSRASASHASRLARGHMGQRLNRCLDVPVALPPLRRRLLLLFIMLFLWLYMFYSCAGSCAGLAARGSPAPPRAAPPLPQLLPPAPGAAGEESSLEEQRAAPDAASPISSFFNGSGTKRLPQAIIIGVKKGGTRALLEFLRVHPDVRAVGAEPHFFDRNYERGLAWYRDLMPRTLEGQITMEKTPSYFVTKEAPARISSMSKGTKLIVVVRDPVTRAISDYTQTLSKKPDIPTFESLTFKNRTTGLIDTSWSAIQIGIYAKHLENWLLYFPIGQILFVSGERLISDPAGELGRVQDFLGLKRIITDKHFYFNKTKGFPCLKKAEGSSKPHCLGKTKGRTHPDIDQEVVQRLRDFYRPFNMKFYQMTGQDFGWD
;
A
#
# COMPACT_ATOMS: atom_id res chain seq x y z
N MET A 1 -23.24 0.83 -66.62
CA MET A 1 -23.92 1.98 -67.27
C MET A 1 -24.89 2.56 -66.24
N ARG A 2 -24.97 3.85 -65.91
CA ARG A 2 -24.26 5.10 -66.29
C ARG A 2 -23.73 5.74 -64.98
N GLN A 3 -22.51 6.30 -64.89
CA GLN A 3 -22.16 7.72 -65.17
C GLN A 3 -23.14 8.76 -64.59
N SER A 4 -22.75 9.96 -64.12
CA SER A 4 -21.47 10.57 -63.69
C SER A 4 -21.79 12.03 -63.33
N ALA A 5 -21.15 12.64 -62.32
CA ALA A 5 -20.83 14.08 -62.30
C ALA A 5 -19.94 14.45 -61.10
N ALA A 6 -18.84 15.17 -61.37
CA ALA A 6 -18.00 15.81 -60.35
C ALA A 6 -17.60 17.21 -60.81
N VAL A 7 -17.70 18.21 -59.93
CA VAL A 7 -17.16 19.58 -60.06
C VAL A 7 -16.88 20.05 -58.61
N ILE A 8 -15.66 20.15 -58.07
CA ILE A 8 -14.49 21.01 -58.37
C ILE A 8 -14.77 22.52 -58.16
N GLY A 9 -14.24 23.14 -57.10
CA GLY A 9 -14.53 24.57 -56.82
C GLY A 9 -13.76 25.26 -55.67
N ARG A 10 -12.43 25.22 -55.72
CA ARG A 10 -11.42 26.05 -55.01
C ARG A 10 -11.85 27.11 -53.95
N ARG A 11 -11.22 26.97 -52.76
CA ARG A 11 -10.38 27.95 -52.01
C ARG A 11 -10.78 29.44 -51.97
N LEU A 12 -10.83 30.00 -50.76
CA LEU A 12 -10.22 31.30 -50.42
C LEU A 12 -9.71 31.29 -48.96
N CYS A 13 -8.63 32.03 -48.70
CA CYS A 13 -7.96 32.16 -47.38
C CYS A 13 -8.31 33.53 -46.72
N PRO A 14 -7.95 33.76 -45.45
CA PRO A 14 -8.67 34.72 -44.59
C PRO A 14 -8.19 36.18 -44.69
N SER A 15 -9.11 37.10 -44.39
CA SER A 15 -8.84 38.53 -44.15
C SER A 15 -8.59 38.82 -42.66
N ALA A 16 -7.63 39.72 -42.38
CA ALA A 16 -7.23 40.10 -41.02
C ALA A 16 -7.80 41.47 -40.58
N GLY A 17 -7.95 41.70 -39.27
CA GLY A 17 -8.37 42.99 -38.70
C GLY A 17 -8.67 42.91 -37.19
N PRO A 18 -8.47 43.97 -36.39
CA PRO A 18 -7.34 43.90 -35.45
C PRO A 18 -7.66 44.11 -33.96
N ALA A 19 -6.63 43.86 -33.15
CA ALA A 19 -6.31 44.47 -31.84
C ALA A 19 -7.19 44.19 -30.59
N ALA A 20 -6.65 43.36 -29.68
CA ALA A 20 -6.44 43.74 -28.26
C ALA A 20 -5.46 42.77 -27.56
N ARG A 21 -4.37 43.29 -26.97
CA ARG A 21 -3.42 42.51 -26.13
C ARG A 21 -3.55 42.92 -24.65
N PRO A 22 -3.78 42.00 -23.70
CA PRO A 22 -3.45 42.21 -22.30
C PRO A 22 -1.98 41.86 -22.03
N ARG A 23 -1.18 42.82 -21.53
CA ARG A 23 0.20 42.54 -21.08
C ARG A 23 0.22 41.80 -19.73
N PRO A 24 1.23 40.94 -19.47
CA PRO A 24 1.38 40.27 -18.18
C PRO A 24 1.79 41.25 -17.07
N ARG A 25 1.09 41.23 -15.93
CA ARG A 25 1.48 41.99 -14.73
C ARG A 25 2.69 41.32 -14.05
N ARG A 26 3.87 41.95 -14.17
CA ARG A 26 5.04 41.67 -13.32
C ARG A 26 4.66 41.89 -11.84
N ARG A 27 4.60 40.83 -11.02
CA ARG A 27 4.70 40.97 -9.56
C ARG A 27 6.16 40.81 -9.17
N ARG A 28 6.76 41.89 -8.65
CA ARG A 28 8.12 41.87 -8.09
C ARG A 28 8.11 41.04 -6.80
N CYS A 29 9.16 40.24 -6.61
CA CYS A 29 9.50 39.70 -5.30
C CYS A 29 9.81 40.86 -4.34
N LEU A 30 9.22 40.86 -3.13
CA LEU A 30 9.78 41.58 -1.99
C LEU A 30 10.43 40.56 -1.05
N CYS A 31 11.74 40.60 -0.93
CA CYS A 31 12.46 39.90 0.12
C CYS A 31 12.32 40.69 1.44
N LEU A 32 11.52 40.18 2.39
CA LEU A 32 11.55 40.66 3.76
C LEU A 32 12.69 39.97 4.53
N ARG A 33 13.87 40.60 4.53
CA ARG A 33 14.92 40.34 5.53
C ARG A 33 14.65 41.22 6.75
N CYS A 34 14.05 40.66 7.80
CA CYS A 34 14.13 41.27 9.14
C CYS A 34 15.52 41.03 9.72
N ARG A 35 16.38 42.06 9.71
CA ARG A 35 17.59 42.11 10.53
C ARG A 35 17.25 42.67 11.91
N ARG A 36 17.86 42.09 12.94
CA ARG A 36 17.87 42.65 14.31
C ARG A 36 18.36 44.10 14.30
N ARG A 37 17.78 44.93 15.17
CA ARG A 37 18.38 46.17 15.70
C ARG A 37 18.39 46.05 17.22
N GLU A 38 19.55 46.23 17.83
CA GLU A 38 19.77 46.40 19.27
C GLU A 38 20.44 47.75 19.48
N SER A 39 19.83 48.62 20.31
CA SER A 39 20.39 49.81 20.97
C SER A 39 19.21 50.69 21.44
N GLY A 40 19.04 51.10 22.71
CA GLY A 40 19.77 50.76 23.94
C GLY A 40 19.38 51.69 25.11
N ALA A 41 20.18 51.63 26.20
CA ALA A 41 20.32 52.60 27.31
C ALA A 41 19.38 52.56 28.56
N GLY A 42 20.03 52.59 29.73
CA GLY A 42 19.51 52.93 31.08
C GLY A 42 19.33 51.75 32.05
N ALA A 43 19.71 51.78 33.34
CA ALA A 43 20.64 52.64 34.12
C ALA A 43 20.97 51.97 35.49
N GLY A 44 22.11 52.31 36.12
CA GLY A 44 22.55 51.84 37.47
C GLY A 44 23.13 50.41 37.51
N GLY A 45 24.16 50.03 38.28
CA GLY A 45 24.91 50.66 39.40
C GLY A 45 24.90 49.71 40.62
N GLY A 46 26.00 49.26 41.24
CA GLY A 46 27.44 49.38 40.97
C GLY A 46 28.27 48.56 41.99
N ARG A 47 29.58 48.86 42.13
CA ARG A 47 30.59 48.38 43.11
C ARG A 47 31.42 47.10 42.82
N ALA A 48 32.69 47.24 43.23
CA ALA A 48 33.71 46.24 43.61
C ALA A 48 34.44 45.41 42.54
N ALA A 49 35.73 45.72 42.38
CA ALA A 49 36.80 44.86 41.85
C ALA A 49 37.60 44.25 43.05
N PRO A 50 38.67 43.42 42.93
CA PRO A 50 39.81 43.64 42.03
C PRO A 50 40.53 42.41 41.38
N ARG A 51 41.23 42.69 40.27
CA ARG A 51 42.58 42.18 39.84
C ARG A 51 42.80 40.65 39.83
N THR A 52 43.32 40.09 38.73
CA THR A 52 44.76 40.20 38.38
C THR A 52 45.05 40.44 36.88
N ARG A 53 46.25 40.98 36.61
CA ARG A 53 46.83 41.21 35.26
C ARG A 53 47.76 40.06 34.88
N VAL A 54 47.85 39.73 33.58
CA VAL A 54 49.15 39.55 32.87
C VAL A 54 49.06 40.17 31.46
N ARG A 55 50.16 40.75 30.99
CA ARG A 55 50.38 41.34 29.64
C ARG A 55 50.51 40.22 28.58
N GLY A 56 50.38 40.41 27.26
CA GLY A 56 50.17 41.61 26.45
C GLY A 56 51.17 41.70 25.26
N ARG A 57 50.67 41.63 24.02
CA ARG A 57 51.24 42.09 22.71
C ARG A 57 50.25 41.61 21.62
N ALA A 58 49.55 42.39 20.79
CA ALA A 58 49.81 43.63 20.04
C ALA A 58 50.51 43.39 18.67
N GLY A 59 49.88 43.85 17.57
CA GLY A 59 50.34 43.72 16.17
C GLY A 59 49.42 42.81 15.32
N ALA A 60 48.22 43.22 14.90
CA ALA A 60 47.87 44.18 13.82
C ALA A 60 47.88 43.58 12.39
N ARG A 61 46.68 43.56 11.77
CA ARG A 61 46.29 43.99 10.39
C ARG A 61 47.26 43.71 9.22
N GLY A 62 46.84 43.21 8.05
CA GLY A 62 45.51 42.79 7.56
C GLY A 62 45.48 42.69 6.01
N ALA A 63 44.41 42.11 5.44
CA ALA A 63 43.86 42.23 4.06
C ALA A 63 44.84 42.50 2.87
N HIS A 64 45.03 41.64 1.86
CA HIS A 64 44.14 40.95 0.89
C HIS A 64 44.32 41.49 -0.55
N ALA A 65 44.01 40.63 -1.53
CA ALA A 65 43.96 40.84 -3.00
C ALA A 65 45.30 40.83 -3.77
N ALA A 66 45.41 40.31 -5.00
CA ALA A 66 44.55 39.38 -5.76
C ALA A 66 45.33 38.86 -7.01
N ALA A 67 44.75 37.87 -7.73
CA ALA A 67 45.26 37.24 -8.97
C ALA A 67 46.57 36.42 -8.82
N GLY A 68 46.77 35.31 -9.53
CA GLY A 68 45.97 34.72 -10.60
C GLY A 68 46.90 34.18 -11.70
N ARG A 69 47.46 32.98 -11.51
CA ARG A 69 48.30 32.31 -12.51
C ARG A 69 47.50 31.27 -13.27
N ALA A 70 47.57 31.32 -14.59
CA ALA A 70 47.21 30.25 -15.50
C ALA A 70 48.41 29.97 -16.42
N GLU A 71 48.62 28.70 -16.78
CA GLU A 71 49.60 28.28 -17.78
C GLU A 71 49.14 28.67 -19.20
N PRO A 72 49.97 28.42 -20.23
CA PRO A 72 49.61 27.26 -21.05
C PRO A 72 50.76 26.44 -21.67
N SER A 73 50.48 25.14 -21.80
CA SER A 73 50.79 24.25 -22.94
C SER A 73 52.24 24.09 -23.46
N ARG A 74 52.68 22.82 -23.53
CA ARG A 74 53.48 22.29 -24.65
C ARG A 74 52.94 20.94 -25.11
N ALA A 75 53.01 20.69 -26.41
CA ALA A 75 52.54 19.48 -27.06
C ALA A 75 53.71 18.61 -27.57
N SER A 76 53.46 17.30 -27.70
CA SER A 76 54.18 16.32 -28.52
C SER A 76 53.21 15.14 -28.67
N ALA A 77 52.80 14.63 -29.84
CA ALA A 77 53.58 14.03 -30.95
C ALA A 77 54.45 12.83 -30.49
N SER A 78 54.52 11.68 -31.18
CA SER A 78 53.70 11.05 -32.25
C SER A 78 54.35 9.70 -32.62
N HIS A 79 53.60 8.70 -33.14
CA HIS A 79 54.13 7.44 -33.74
C HIS A 79 54.97 6.53 -32.79
N ALA A 80 55.31 5.27 -33.10
CA ALA A 80 54.60 4.18 -33.79
C ALA A 80 55.37 2.84 -33.57
N SER A 81 54.65 1.71 -33.70
CA SER A 81 55.09 0.44 -34.39
C SER A 81 55.17 -0.86 -33.58
N ARG A 82 54.24 -1.77 -33.91
CA ARG A 82 54.38 -3.18 -34.35
C ARG A 82 55.39 -4.17 -33.69
N LEU A 83 54.86 -5.41 -33.55
CA LEU A 83 55.49 -6.74 -33.65
C LEU A 83 56.16 -7.39 -32.42
N ALA A 84 55.53 -8.46 -31.91
CA ALA A 84 56.14 -9.78 -31.70
C ALA A 84 55.07 -10.89 -31.56
N ARG A 85 55.37 -12.11 -32.01
CA ARG A 85 54.60 -13.35 -31.78
C ARG A 85 55.31 -14.21 -30.72
N GLY A 86 54.62 -15.13 -30.03
CA GLY A 86 55.29 -16.24 -29.34
C GLY A 86 54.47 -16.95 -28.25
N HIS A 87 54.47 -18.29 -28.25
CA HIS A 87 53.85 -19.14 -27.22
C HIS A 87 54.77 -19.40 -26.03
N MET A 88 54.21 -19.37 -24.81
CA MET A 88 54.36 -20.33 -23.69
C MET A 88 53.71 -19.71 -22.43
N GLY A 89 53.06 -20.43 -21.51
CA GLY A 89 52.90 -21.87 -21.37
C GLY A 89 53.54 -22.41 -20.09
N GLN A 90 52.76 -22.47 -19.00
CA GLN A 90 52.91 -23.26 -17.75
C GLN A 90 53.11 -22.53 -16.40
N ARG A 91 52.36 -23.04 -15.39
CA ARG A 91 52.54 -23.00 -13.90
C ARG A 91 52.35 -21.62 -13.23
N LEU A 92 51.75 -21.50 -12.03
CA LEU A 92 51.31 -22.45 -10.97
C LEU A 92 49.79 -22.27 -10.66
N ASN A 93 49.00 -23.33 -10.40
CA ASN A 93 48.65 -23.93 -9.08
C ASN A 93 48.22 -22.90 -8.00
N ARG A 94 47.17 -23.05 -7.17
CA ARG A 94 46.14 -24.08 -6.82
C ARG A 94 45.04 -23.32 -6.00
N CYS A 95 43.86 -23.81 -5.61
CA CYS A 95 43.06 -25.05 -5.76
C CYS A 95 41.58 -24.69 -5.42
N LEU A 96 40.56 -25.37 -5.99
CA LEU A 96 39.19 -25.45 -5.44
C LEU A 96 38.33 -26.46 -6.23
N ASP A 97 38.31 -27.72 -5.76
CA ASP A 97 37.41 -28.77 -6.29
C ASP A 97 36.03 -28.71 -5.62
N VAL A 98 34.97 -28.87 -6.42
CA VAL A 98 33.54 -28.89 -6.03
C VAL A 98 32.84 -29.95 -6.91
N PRO A 99 31.88 -30.76 -6.40
CA PRO A 99 32.14 -32.20 -6.38
C PRO A 99 31.47 -33.07 -7.47
N VAL A 100 32.18 -34.15 -7.79
CA VAL A 100 31.72 -35.54 -8.01
C VAL A 100 30.26 -35.75 -8.43
N ALA A 101 30.06 -36.12 -9.70
CA ALA A 101 28.83 -36.77 -10.15
C ALA A 101 28.69 -38.16 -9.48
N LEU A 102 27.55 -38.43 -8.84
CA LEU A 102 27.25 -39.70 -8.19
C LEU A 102 27.15 -40.85 -9.21
N PRO A 103 27.73 -42.04 -8.93
CA PRO A 103 27.76 -43.16 -9.87
C PRO A 103 26.34 -43.71 -10.16
N PRO A 104 26.09 -44.24 -11.37
CA PRO A 104 24.75 -44.58 -11.86
C PRO A 104 23.99 -45.59 -11.00
N LEU A 105 24.70 -46.44 -10.25
CA LEU A 105 24.09 -47.39 -9.31
C LEU A 105 23.30 -46.71 -8.19
N ARG A 106 23.84 -45.62 -7.59
CA ARG A 106 23.17 -44.90 -6.49
C ARG A 106 21.91 -44.18 -6.97
N ARG A 107 21.87 -43.70 -8.22
CA ARG A 107 20.68 -43.08 -8.81
C ARG A 107 19.57 -44.11 -9.05
N ARG A 108 19.91 -45.33 -9.47
CA ARG A 108 18.94 -46.44 -9.57
C ARG A 108 18.42 -46.87 -8.20
N LEU A 109 19.29 -46.99 -7.20
CA LEU A 109 18.88 -47.35 -5.83
C LEU A 109 17.94 -46.31 -5.21
N LEU A 110 18.21 -45.01 -5.42
CA LEU A 110 17.35 -43.92 -4.96
C LEU A 110 15.97 -43.95 -5.62
N LEU A 111 15.91 -44.23 -6.94
CA LEU A 111 14.64 -44.37 -7.66
C LEU A 111 13.83 -45.58 -7.18
N LEU A 112 14.48 -46.72 -6.91
CA LEU A 112 13.82 -47.89 -6.31
C LEU A 112 13.25 -47.57 -4.91
N PHE A 113 14.00 -46.81 -4.10
CA PHE A 113 13.52 -46.35 -2.79
C PHE A 113 12.28 -45.44 -2.91
N ILE A 114 12.30 -44.49 -3.83
CA ILE A 114 11.16 -43.59 -4.08
C ILE A 114 9.94 -44.39 -4.57
N MET A 115 10.12 -45.35 -5.47
CA MET A 115 9.04 -46.23 -5.96
C MET A 115 8.45 -47.08 -4.84
N LEU A 116 9.29 -47.64 -3.95
CA LEU A 116 8.85 -48.41 -2.78
C LEU A 116 8.04 -47.54 -1.81
N PHE A 117 8.49 -46.32 -1.53
CA PHE A 117 7.76 -45.38 -0.66
C PHE A 117 6.39 -44.97 -1.25
N LEU A 118 6.31 -44.72 -2.55
CA LEU A 118 5.04 -44.41 -3.22
C LEU A 118 4.08 -45.62 -3.22
N TRP A 119 4.60 -46.83 -3.40
CA TRP A 119 3.81 -48.07 -3.33
C TRP A 119 3.27 -48.35 -1.91
N LEU A 120 4.12 -48.20 -0.89
CA LEU A 120 3.71 -48.30 0.51
C LEU A 120 2.67 -47.24 0.90
N TYR A 121 2.84 -46.01 0.41
CA TYR A 121 1.86 -44.92 0.64
C TYR A 121 0.51 -45.24 0.00
N MET A 122 0.48 -45.71 -1.26
CA MET A 122 -0.73 -46.17 -1.92
C MET A 122 -1.40 -47.31 -1.16
N PHE A 123 -0.64 -48.31 -0.71
CA PHE A 123 -1.18 -49.43 0.07
C PHE A 123 -1.78 -48.96 1.41
N TYR A 124 -1.12 -48.03 2.08
CA TYR A 124 -1.62 -47.40 3.31
C TYR A 124 -2.93 -46.61 3.08
N SER A 125 -3.02 -45.82 2.00
CA SER A 125 -4.25 -45.10 1.62
C SER A 125 -5.41 -46.04 1.27
N CYS A 126 -5.13 -47.16 0.60
CA CYS A 126 -6.14 -48.19 0.32
C CYS A 126 -6.60 -48.92 1.59
N ALA A 127 -5.66 -49.35 2.45
CA ALA A 127 -5.99 -50.02 3.72
C ALA A 127 -6.76 -49.12 4.69
N GLY A 128 -6.41 -47.83 4.77
CA GLY A 128 -7.12 -46.84 5.59
C GLY A 128 -8.58 -46.60 5.17
N SER A 129 -8.96 -46.99 3.95
CA SER A 129 -10.33 -46.82 3.44
C SER A 129 -11.28 -47.97 3.84
N CYS A 130 -10.77 -49.09 4.36
CA CYS A 130 -11.60 -50.22 4.80
C CYS A 130 -12.06 -50.15 6.26
N ALA A 131 -11.51 -49.23 7.07
CA ALA A 131 -11.87 -49.07 8.49
C ALA A 131 -13.09 -48.14 8.73
N GLY A 132 -13.61 -47.48 7.69
CA GLY A 132 -14.64 -46.43 7.82
C GLY A 132 -16.10 -46.85 7.56
N LEU A 133 -16.35 -48.08 7.07
CA LEU A 133 -17.68 -48.50 6.57
C LEU A 133 -18.39 -49.58 7.40
N ALA A 134 -17.94 -49.86 8.62
CA ALA A 134 -18.49 -50.93 9.48
C ALA A 134 -19.17 -50.42 10.77
N ALA A 135 -19.82 -49.24 10.74
CA ALA A 135 -20.59 -48.74 11.90
C ALA A 135 -21.66 -47.68 11.56
N ARG A 136 -22.76 -48.06 10.89
CA ARG A 136 -24.11 -47.45 11.10
C ARG A 136 -25.24 -48.14 10.35
N GLY A 137 -26.03 -48.92 11.10
CA GLY A 137 -27.35 -49.46 10.75
C GLY A 137 -27.76 -50.50 11.81
N SER A 138 -28.96 -50.54 12.39
CA SER A 138 -30.11 -49.62 12.28
C SER A 138 -30.80 -49.46 13.68
N PRO A 139 -32.15 -49.43 13.90
CA PRO A 139 -32.74 -48.42 14.79
C PRO A 139 -33.41 -48.97 16.07
N ALA A 140 -33.85 -48.08 16.97
CA ALA A 140 -34.70 -48.39 18.13
C ALA A 140 -35.78 -47.29 18.37
N PRO A 141 -36.94 -47.62 19.00
CA PRO A 141 -38.21 -46.89 18.83
C PRO A 141 -38.52 -45.83 19.93
N PRO A 142 -39.61 -45.03 19.81
CA PRO A 142 -39.79 -43.80 20.60
C PRO A 142 -40.45 -44.01 21.97
N ARG A 143 -40.29 -43.04 22.87
CA ARG A 143 -41.10 -42.89 24.10
C ARG A 143 -41.57 -41.45 24.31
N ALA A 144 -42.74 -41.32 24.91
CA ALA A 144 -43.54 -40.10 25.00
C ALA A 144 -43.13 -39.17 26.17
N ALA A 145 -43.66 -37.95 26.14
CA ALA A 145 -43.46 -36.92 27.15
C ALA A 145 -44.40 -37.06 28.38
N PRO A 146 -43.99 -36.55 29.56
CA PRO A 146 -44.88 -36.21 30.67
C PRO A 146 -45.08 -34.68 30.84
N PRO A 147 -46.08 -34.22 31.63
CA PRO A 147 -46.66 -32.87 31.52
C PRO A 147 -46.28 -31.85 32.62
N LEU A 148 -46.79 -30.63 32.44
CA LEU A 148 -46.79 -29.47 33.36
C LEU A 148 -47.49 -29.72 34.71
N PRO A 149 -47.08 -29.00 35.77
CA PRO A 149 -47.94 -28.60 36.90
C PRO A 149 -48.30 -27.09 36.89
N GLN A 150 -49.38 -26.72 37.57
CA GLN A 150 -49.91 -25.34 37.69
C GLN A 150 -49.77 -24.76 39.13
N LEU A 151 -49.72 -23.41 39.20
CA LEU A 151 -50.29 -22.49 40.21
C LEU A 151 -50.23 -22.78 41.74
N LEU A 152 -49.68 -21.81 42.52
CA LEU A 152 -50.28 -21.01 43.64
C LEU A 152 -49.17 -20.36 44.55
N PRO A 153 -49.47 -19.39 45.46
CA PRO A 153 -48.63 -18.19 45.65
C PRO A 153 -47.89 -18.13 47.00
N PRO A 154 -47.22 -17.01 47.33
CA PRO A 154 -47.79 -16.14 48.36
C PRO A 154 -47.60 -14.61 48.17
N ALA A 155 -48.26 -13.83 49.02
CA ALA A 155 -48.03 -12.41 49.33
C ALA A 155 -47.92 -12.28 50.89
N PRO A 156 -47.71 -11.10 51.53
CA PRO A 156 -47.46 -9.75 51.00
C PRO A 156 -46.29 -8.96 51.65
N GLY A 157 -45.96 -7.79 51.08
CA GLY A 157 -45.68 -6.56 51.86
C GLY A 157 -44.24 -6.21 52.29
N ALA A 158 -43.71 -5.10 51.74
CA ALA A 158 -43.05 -3.99 52.46
C ALA A 158 -42.75 -2.84 51.48
N ALA A 159 -42.82 -1.58 51.95
CA ALA A 159 -42.67 -0.38 51.12
C ALA A 159 -41.21 0.12 51.01
N GLY A 160 -40.91 0.95 50.00
CA GLY A 160 -39.58 1.57 49.85
C GLY A 160 -39.36 2.40 48.57
N GLU A 161 -39.88 3.63 48.59
CA GLU A 161 -39.40 4.85 47.89
C GLU A 161 -39.31 4.92 46.34
N GLU A 162 -39.75 6.08 45.84
CA GLU A 162 -39.70 6.49 44.44
C GLU A 162 -38.35 7.12 44.07
N SER A 163 -37.87 6.90 42.84
CA SER A 163 -37.33 7.99 42.01
C SER A 163 -37.15 7.58 40.54
N SER A 164 -37.91 8.28 39.70
CA SER A 164 -37.63 8.66 38.30
C SER A 164 -36.51 7.94 37.52
N LEU A 165 -36.91 7.29 36.42
CA LEU A 165 -36.36 7.50 35.07
C LEU A 165 -37.23 6.76 34.04
N GLU A 166 -38.02 7.49 33.25
CA GLU A 166 -38.88 6.90 32.20
C GLU A 166 -38.07 6.48 30.97
N GLU A 167 -37.92 5.17 30.74
CA GLU A 167 -37.41 4.64 29.47
C GLU A 167 -38.58 4.32 28.53
N GLN A 168 -39.01 5.33 27.77
CA GLN A 168 -40.10 5.20 26.79
C GLN A 168 -39.71 4.26 25.64
N ARG A 169 -40.25 3.03 25.69
CA ARG A 169 -40.21 2.07 24.58
C ARG A 169 -41.10 2.56 23.44
N ALA A 170 -40.50 3.18 22.43
CA ALA A 170 -41.18 3.44 21.17
C ALA A 170 -41.43 2.13 20.39
N ALA A 171 -42.67 1.94 19.95
CA ALA A 171 -43.05 0.84 19.06
C ALA A 171 -42.42 1.03 17.65
N PRO A 172 -42.30 -0.04 16.83
CA PRO A 172 -41.77 0.10 15.48
C PRO A 172 -42.78 0.81 14.56
N ASP A 173 -42.48 2.05 14.19
CA ASP A 173 -43.28 2.81 13.22
C ASP A 173 -43.40 2.06 11.87
N ALA A 174 -44.61 2.06 11.33
CA ALA A 174 -44.93 1.39 10.08
C ALA A 174 -44.09 1.95 8.91
N ALA A 175 -43.35 1.08 8.24
CA ALA A 175 -42.50 1.45 7.11
C ALA A 175 -43.33 2.12 6.01
N SER A 176 -42.97 3.37 5.66
CA SER A 176 -43.65 4.10 4.58
C SER A 176 -43.54 3.33 3.26
N PRO A 177 -44.62 3.25 2.45
CA PRO A 177 -44.73 2.32 1.32
C PRO A 177 -43.79 2.64 0.13
N ILE A 178 -42.94 3.66 0.23
CA ILE A 178 -41.91 4.01 -0.76
C ILE A 178 -40.60 3.25 -0.49
N SER A 179 -40.36 2.84 0.76
CA SER A 179 -39.15 2.09 1.17
C SER A 179 -39.11 0.64 0.66
N SER A 180 -40.27 0.03 0.42
CA SER A 180 -40.41 -1.36 -0.03
C SER A 180 -40.08 -1.55 -1.52
N PHE A 181 -40.28 -0.53 -2.37
CA PHE A 181 -40.08 -0.65 -3.82
C PHE A 181 -38.61 -0.83 -4.25
N PHE A 182 -37.65 -0.30 -3.49
CA PHE A 182 -36.22 -0.43 -3.83
C PHE A 182 -35.52 -1.62 -3.17
N ASN A 183 -36.13 -2.22 -2.14
CA ASN A 183 -35.49 -3.23 -1.28
C ASN A 183 -35.26 -4.60 -1.96
N GLY A 184 -35.77 -4.80 -3.18
CA GLY A 184 -35.51 -5.97 -4.03
C GLY A 184 -34.64 -5.73 -5.25
N SER A 185 -34.29 -4.48 -5.57
CA SER A 185 -33.57 -4.15 -6.82
C SER A 185 -32.06 -4.44 -6.73
N GLY A 186 -31.52 -5.12 -7.75
CA GLY A 186 -30.07 -5.37 -7.89
C GLY A 186 -29.59 -6.76 -7.48
N THR A 187 -28.47 -7.17 -8.10
CA THR A 187 -27.88 -8.52 -8.00
C THR A 187 -26.52 -8.48 -7.30
N LYS A 188 -26.12 -9.57 -6.62
CA LYS A 188 -24.77 -9.73 -6.10
C LYS A 188 -23.85 -10.24 -7.22
N ARG A 189 -22.87 -9.43 -7.61
CA ARG A 189 -21.88 -9.74 -8.65
C ARG A 189 -20.51 -10.00 -8.00
N LEU A 190 -19.68 -10.81 -8.62
CA LEU A 190 -18.27 -10.93 -8.22
C LEU A 190 -17.53 -9.61 -8.53
N PRO A 191 -16.50 -9.23 -7.75
CA PRO A 191 -15.87 -7.92 -7.91
C PRO A 191 -15.11 -7.81 -9.24
N GLN A 192 -15.47 -6.81 -10.04
CA GLN A 192 -14.77 -6.51 -11.29
C GLN A 192 -13.44 -5.79 -11.04
N ALA A 193 -13.28 -5.15 -9.86
CA ALA A 193 -12.04 -4.53 -9.43
C ALA A 193 -11.71 -4.80 -7.95
N ILE A 194 -10.43 -5.09 -7.65
CA ILE A 194 -9.96 -5.46 -6.31
C ILE A 194 -8.77 -4.58 -5.90
N ILE A 195 -8.82 -4.00 -4.69
CA ILE A 195 -7.65 -3.34 -4.08
C ILE A 195 -6.84 -4.40 -3.32
N ILE A 196 -5.87 -4.99 -4.02
CA ILE A 196 -5.06 -6.13 -3.57
C ILE A 196 -3.94 -5.77 -2.59
N GLY A 197 -3.57 -4.48 -2.49
CA GLY A 197 -2.40 -4.07 -1.71
C GLY A 197 -2.13 -2.57 -1.68
N VAL A 198 -1.05 -2.12 -1.03
CA VAL A 198 -0.24 -2.92 -0.09
C VAL A 198 -0.68 -2.68 1.36
N LYS A 199 -0.39 -3.64 2.25
CA LYS A 199 -0.56 -3.45 3.70
C LYS A 199 0.15 -2.15 4.12
N LYS A 200 -0.60 -1.24 4.76
CA LYS A 200 -0.19 0.12 5.17
C LYS A 200 -0.04 1.18 4.07
N GLY A 201 -0.22 0.85 2.78
CA GLY A 201 -0.05 1.83 1.69
C GLY A 201 -1.13 2.92 1.62
N GLY A 202 -2.35 2.64 2.07
CA GLY A 202 -3.47 3.60 2.05
C GLY A 202 -4.82 3.01 1.66
N THR A 203 -4.90 1.70 1.39
CA THR A 203 -6.07 0.99 0.84
C THR A 203 -7.43 1.34 1.46
N ARG A 204 -7.50 1.63 2.77
CA ARG A 204 -8.76 2.03 3.42
C ARG A 204 -9.18 3.44 2.99
N ALA A 205 -8.25 4.39 2.94
CA ALA A 205 -8.53 5.74 2.46
C ALA A 205 -9.06 5.69 1.02
N LEU A 206 -8.36 4.98 0.13
CA LEU A 206 -8.79 4.84 -1.26
C LEU A 206 -10.20 4.24 -1.37
N LEU A 207 -10.52 3.16 -0.62
CA LEU A 207 -11.84 2.55 -0.71
C LEU A 207 -12.95 3.48 -0.18
N GLU A 208 -12.75 4.13 0.97
CA GLU A 208 -13.76 5.08 1.48
C GLU A 208 -13.95 6.27 0.53
N PHE A 209 -12.88 6.73 -0.14
CA PHE A 209 -12.97 7.81 -1.12
C PHE A 209 -13.70 7.38 -2.40
N LEU A 210 -13.45 6.16 -2.90
CA LEU A 210 -14.13 5.60 -4.09
C LEU A 210 -15.62 5.37 -3.86
N ARG A 211 -16.04 4.99 -2.65
CA ARG A 211 -17.46 4.80 -2.27
C ARG A 211 -18.31 6.06 -2.35
N VAL A 212 -17.71 7.23 -2.56
CA VAL A 212 -18.43 8.48 -2.84
C VAL A 212 -18.97 8.49 -4.29
N HIS A 213 -18.41 7.68 -5.19
CA HIS A 213 -18.89 7.56 -6.56
C HIS A 213 -20.22 6.75 -6.61
N PRO A 214 -21.28 7.24 -7.27
CA PRO A 214 -22.59 6.56 -7.30
C PRO A 214 -22.52 5.16 -7.92
N ASP A 215 -21.61 4.95 -8.88
CA ASP A 215 -21.43 3.67 -9.57
C ASP A 215 -20.40 2.74 -8.91
N VAL A 216 -20.02 2.98 -7.65
CA VAL A 216 -19.12 2.09 -6.88
C VAL A 216 -19.84 1.54 -5.66
N ARG A 217 -19.88 0.21 -5.54
CA ARG A 217 -20.40 -0.49 -4.35
C ARG A 217 -19.33 -1.44 -3.82
N ALA A 218 -19.02 -1.33 -2.53
CA ALA A 218 -17.90 -2.06 -1.95
C ALA A 218 -18.23 -2.80 -0.66
N VAL A 219 -17.58 -3.96 -0.47
CA VAL A 219 -17.56 -4.67 0.81
C VAL A 219 -16.88 -3.79 1.87
N GLY A 220 -17.50 -3.65 3.05
CA GLY A 220 -16.95 -2.82 4.14
C GLY A 220 -15.77 -3.48 4.85
N ALA A 221 -15.87 -4.78 5.13
CA ALA A 221 -14.81 -5.61 5.70
C ALA A 221 -13.73 -5.98 4.66
N GLU A 222 -12.66 -6.63 5.11
CA GLU A 222 -11.61 -7.21 4.25
C GLU A 222 -11.94 -8.71 4.09
N PRO A 223 -12.43 -9.20 2.93
CA PRO A 223 -12.96 -10.57 2.80
C PRO A 223 -11.97 -11.69 3.11
N HIS A 224 -10.68 -11.47 2.86
CA HIS A 224 -9.65 -12.50 3.02
C HIS A 224 -9.97 -13.81 2.27
N PHE A 225 -10.59 -13.71 1.10
CA PHE A 225 -10.98 -14.88 0.31
C PHE A 225 -9.78 -15.54 -0.36
N PHE A 226 -9.02 -14.79 -1.15
CA PHE A 226 -7.92 -15.36 -1.93
C PHE A 226 -6.67 -15.73 -1.11
N ASP A 227 -6.61 -15.36 0.18
CA ASP A 227 -5.52 -15.71 1.10
C ASP A 227 -5.92 -16.68 2.22
N ARG A 228 -7.09 -16.53 2.87
CA ARG A 228 -7.47 -17.36 4.05
C ARG A 228 -8.70 -18.24 3.86
N ASN A 229 -9.70 -17.75 3.13
CA ASN A 229 -11.03 -18.34 3.08
C ASN A 229 -11.35 -19.01 1.72
N TYR A 230 -10.34 -19.34 0.92
CA TYR A 230 -10.52 -19.77 -0.48
C TYR A 230 -11.37 -21.04 -0.61
N GLU A 231 -11.16 -22.00 0.30
CA GLU A 231 -11.89 -23.28 0.36
C GLU A 231 -13.39 -23.13 0.62
N ARG A 232 -13.88 -21.92 0.98
CA ARG A 232 -15.32 -21.63 1.10
C ARG A 232 -16.01 -21.45 -0.26
N GLY A 233 -15.25 -21.39 -1.35
CA GLY A 233 -15.76 -21.33 -2.71
C GLY A 233 -16.29 -19.96 -3.15
N LEU A 234 -16.44 -19.79 -4.47
CA LEU A 234 -16.88 -18.53 -5.07
C LEU A 234 -18.33 -18.15 -4.73
N ALA A 235 -19.19 -19.11 -4.39
CA ALA A 235 -20.55 -18.83 -3.92
C ALA A 235 -20.51 -18.02 -2.61
N TRP A 236 -19.76 -18.48 -1.61
CA TRP A 236 -19.57 -17.75 -0.36
C TRP A 236 -18.97 -16.36 -0.59
N TYR A 237 -17.97 -16.25 -1.47
CA TYR A 237 -17.35 -14.97 -1.77
C TYR A 237 -18.32 -13.97 -2.43
N ARG A 238 -19.13 -14.44 -3.39
CA ARG A 238 -20.21 -13.64 -4.00
C ARG A 238 -21.25 -13.20 -2.97
N ASP A 239 -21.55 -14.04 -1.98
CA ASP A 239 -22.56 -13.72 -0.96
C ASP A 239 -22.10 -12.63 0.03
N LEU A 240 -20.80 -12.35 0.13
CA LEU A 240 -20.29 -11.17 0.84
C LEU A 240 -20.50 -9.85 0.07
N MET A 241 -20.73 -9.91 -1.25
CA MET A 241 -20.79 -8.73 -2.09
C MET A 241 -22.08 -7.93 -1.87
N PRO A 242 -22.02 -6.58 -1.93
CA PRO A 242 -23.23 -5.77 -1.94
C PRO A 242 -24.07 -6.07 -3.18
N ARG A 243 -25.39 -5.84 -3.09
CA ARG A 243 -26.23 -5.78 -4.30
C ARG A 243 -25.83 -4.55 -5.12
N THR A 244 -25.81 -4.74 -6.43
CA THR A 244 -25.48 -3.74 -7.45
C THR A 244 -26.58 -3.65 -8.49
N LEU A 245 -26.84 -2.43 -8.96
CA LEU A 245 -27.62 -2.16 -10.16
C LEU A 245 -26.73 -2.31 -11.41
N GLU A 246 -27.33 -2.26 -12.59
CA GLU A 246 -26.58 -2.28 -13.84
C GLU A 246 -25.65 -1.06 -13.96
N GLY A 247 -24.48 -1.25 -14.57
CA GLY A 247 -23.45 -0.21 -14.67
C GLY A 247 -22.61 0.05 -13.40
N GLN A 248 -23.05 -0.40 -12.22
CA GLN A 248 -22.26 -0.26 -10.99
C GLN A 248 -21.13 -1.31 -10.90
N ILE A 249 -19.97 -0.87 -10.40
CA ILE A 249 -18.80 -1.71 -10.13
C ILE A 249 -18.87 -2.23 -8.69
N THR A 250 -18.79 -3.56 -8.53
CA THR A 250 -18.55 -4.23 -7.26
C THR A 250 -17.05 -4.26 -6.95
N MET A 251 -16.68 -3.85 -5.72
CA MET A 251 -15.28 -3.84 -5.26
C MET A 251 -15.09 -4.46 -3.88
N GLU A 252 -13.88 -4.93 -3.62
CA GLU A 252 -13.39 -5.23 -2.27
C GLU A 252 -11.94 -4.73 -2.09
N LYS A 253 -11.46 -4.79 -0.84
CA LYS A 253 -10.04 -4.63 -0.55
C LYS A 253 -9.57 -5.70 0.42
N THR A 254 -8.39 -6.27 0.15
CA THR A 254 -7.69 -7.15 1.09
C THR A 254 -6.19 -6.97 0.90
N PRO A 255 -5.51 -6.15 1.73
CA PRO A 255 -4.15 -5.69 1.45
C PRO A 255 -3.04 -6.75 1.57
N SER A 256 -3.38 -7.96 2.03
CA SER A 256 -2.47 -9.12 2.07
C SER A 256 -2.37 -9.83 0.72
N TYR A 257 -3.40 -9.75 -0.15
CA TYR A 257 -3.39 -10.48 -1.43
C TYR A 257 -2.12 -10.20 -2.23
N PHE A 258 -1.64 -8.94 -2.27
CA PHE A 258 -0.44 -8.55 -3.02
C PHE A 258 0.82 -9.39 -2.71
N VAL A 259 0.94 -9.92 -1.49
CA VAL A 259 2.06 -10.77 -1.05
C VAL A 259 1.69 -12.25 -0.85
N THR A 260 0.44 -12.62 -1.11
CA THR A 260 -0.02 -14.01 -1.11
C THR A 260 0.36 -14.68 -2.43
N LYS A 261 1.20 -15.70 -2.37
CA LYS A 261 1.78 -16.36 -3.55
C LYS A 261 0.70 -16.91 -4.50
N GLU A 262 -0.37 -17.47 -3.96
CA GLU A 262 -1.45 -18.13 -4.70
C GLU A 262 -2.52 -17.15 -5.22
N ALA A 263 -2.58 -15.92 -4.68
CA ALA A 263 -3.67 -14.99 -4.97
C ALA A 263 -3.77 -14.58 -6.47
N PRO A 264 -2.67 -14.32 -7.21
CA PRO A 264 -2.76 -13.99 -8.64
C PRO A 264 -3.41 -15.10 -9.45
N ALA A 265 -2.99 -16.35 -9.26
CA ALA A 265 -3.58 -17.52 -9.91
C ALA A 265 -5.07 -17.65 -9.57
N ARG A 266 -5.42 -17.56 -8.28
CA ARG A 266 -6.81 -17.72 -7.82
C ARG A 266 -7.75 -16.62 -8.35
N ILE A 267 -7.29 -15.36 -8.43
CA ILE A 267 -8.10 -14.25 -8.98
C ILE A 267 -8.22 -14.38 -10.50
N SER A 268 -7.14 -14.76 -11.20
CA SER A 268 -7.16 -15.01 -12.64
C SER A 268 -8.12 -16.15 -13.02
N SER A 269 -8.21 -17.19 -12.19
CA SER A 269 -9.18 -18.28 -12.35
C SER A 269 -10.63 -17.85 -12.08
N MET A 270 -10.87 -16.84 -11.25
CA MET A 270 -12.20 -16.25 -11.07
C MET A 270 -12.61 -15.43 -12.30
N SER A 271 -11.74 -14.53 -12.76
CA SER A 271 -11.91 -13.79 -14.00
C SER A 271 -10.60 -13.16 -14.46
N LYS A 272 -10.16 -13.53 -15.67
CA LYS A 272 -9.01 -12.90 -16.35
C LYS A 272 -9.21 -11.41 -16.61
N GLY A 273 -10.46 -10.91 -16.64
CA GLY A 273 -10.79 -9.50 -16.85
C GLY A 273 -10.77 -8.63 -15.59
N THR A 274 -10.46 -9.19 -14.42
CA THR A 274 -10.44 -8.43 -13.15
C THR A 274 -9.40 -7.30 -13.21
N LYS A 275 -9.80 -6.09 -12.79
CA LYS A 275 -8.90 -4.94 -12.61
C LYS A 275 -8.31 -4.94 -11.21
N LEU A 276 -7.01 -4.67 -11.09
CA LEU A 276 -6.27 -4.72 -9.84
C LEU A 276 -5.76 -3.33 -9.48
N ILE A 277 -5.84 -2.97 -8.19
CA ILE A 277 -5.32 -1.70 -7.69
C ILE A 277 -4.35 -1.95 -6.53
N VAL A 278 -3.16 -1.38 -6.64
CA VAL A 278 -2.11 -1.41 -5.62
C VAL A 278 -1.85 0.02 -5.15
N VAL A 279 -2.23 0.33 -3.91
CA VAL A 279 -1.83 1.57 -3.24
C VAL A 279 -0.46 1.35 -2.63
N VAL A 280 0.58 1.87 -3.28
CA VAL A 280 1.98 1.81 -2.83
C VAL A 280 2.32 3.00 -1.95
N ARG A 281 3.49 2.96 -1.30
CA ARG A 281 4.00 3.95 -0.36
C ARG A 281 5.52 3.76 -0.24
N ASP A 282 6.27 4.78 0.14
CA ASP A 282 7.69 4.66 0.52
C ASP A 282 7.88 3.39 1.41
N PRO A 283 8.67 2.39 0.96
CA PRO A 283 8.81 1.11 1.65
C PRO A 283 9.30 1.23 3.11
N VAL A 284 10.13 2.22 3.41
CA VAL A 284 10.64 2.50 4.77
C VAL A 284 9.51 3.02 5.64
N THR A 285 8.80 4.06 5.20
CA THR A 285 7.69 4.61 6.00
C THR A 285 6.49 3.65 6.08
N ARG A 286 6.33 2.75 5.10
CA ARG A 286 5.39 1.62 5.16
C ARG A 286 5.82 0.58 6.19
N ALA A 287 7.09 0.19 6.24
CA ALA A 287 7.64 -0.76 7.22
C ALA A 287 7.46 -0.24 8.65
N ILE A 288 7.84 1.02 8.91
CA ILE A 288 7.63 1.70 10.20
C ILE A 288 6.14 1.71 10.55
N SER A 289 5.26 2.08 9.61
CA SER A 289 3.81 2.09 9.87
C SER A 289 3.23 0.70 10.16
N ASP A 290 3.84 -0.37 9.65
CA ASP A 290 3.44 -1.75 9.94
C ASP A 290 3.87 -2.14 11.36
N TYR A 291 5.12 -1.85 11.71
CA TYR A 291 5.64 -1.98 13.06
C TYR A 291 4.78 -1.23 14.09
N THR A 292 4.47 0.07 13.87
CA THR A 292 3.60 0.86 14.76
C THR A 292 2.21 0.22 14.96
N GLN A 293 1.67 -0.45 13.94
CA GLN A 293 0.39 -1.15 14.08
C GLN A 293 0.53 -2.44 14.89
N THR A 294 1.63 -3.17 14.74
CA THR A 294 1.94 -4.35 15.55
C THR A 294 2.18 -3.96 17.00
N LEU A 295 2.99 -2.92 17.26
CA LEU A 295 3.23 -2.34 18.58
C LEU A 295 1.93 -1.95 19.28
N SER A 296 1.00 -1.29 18.56
CA SER A 296 -0.32 -0.92 19.11
C SER A 296 -1.26 -2.10 19.44
N LYS A 297 -0.83 -3.35 19.17
CA LYS A 297 -1.55 -4.59 19.54
C LYS A 297 -0.74 -5.49 20.48
N LYS A 298 0.57 -5.34 20.50
CA LYS A 298 1.54 -6.11 21.29
C LYS A 298 2.62 -5.11 21.72
N PRO A 299 2.47 -4.45 22.88
CA PRO A 299 3.43 -3.45 23.35
C PRO A 299 4.84 -4.01 23.54
N ASP A 300 4.94 -5.27 23.96
CA ASP A 300 6.18 -5.93 24.40
C ASP A 300 7.04 -6.50 23.26
N ILE A 301 6.88 -5.99 22.03
CA ILE A 301 7.73 -6.39 20.90
C ILE A 301 9.06 -5.62 20.93
N PRO A 302 10.17 -6.21 20.42
CA PRO A 302 11.45 -5.50 20.29
C PRO A 302 11.33 -4.22 19.45
N THR A 303 12.32 -3.33 19.56
CA THR A 303 12.33 -2.07 18.81
C THR A 303 12.39 -2.30 17.31
N PHE A 304 12.03 -1.29 16.52
CA PHE A 304 12.08 -1.36 15.06
C PHE A 304 13.51 -1.67 14.55
N GLU A 305 14.53 -1.06 15.17
CA GLU A 305 15.95 -1.27 14.87
C GLU A 305 16.36 -2.70 15.18
N SER A 306 15.91 -3.25 16.31
CA SER A 306 16.19 -4.64 16.69
C SER A 306 15.61 -5.65 15.71
N LEU A 307 14.40 -5.42 15.22
CA LEU A 307 13.73 -6.29 14.22
C LEU A 307 14.23 -6.07 12.79
N THR A 308 14.90 -4.94 12.51
CA THR A 308 15.36 -4.60 11.15
C THR A 308 16.58 -5.41 10.71
N PHE A 309 17.47 -5.78 11.62
CA PHE A 309 18.73 -6.46 11.29
C PHE A 309 18.80 -7.88 11.81
N LYS A 310 19.18 -8.81 10.94
CA LYS A 310 19.64 -10.15 11.32
C LYS A 310 20.99 -10.10 12.03
N ASN A 311 21.83 -9.12 11.68
CA ASN A 311 23.06 -8.79 12.40
C ASN A 311 23.35 -7.29 12.27
N ARG A 312 23.20 -6.53 13.37
CA ARG A 312 23.35 -5.05 13.37
C ARG A 312 24.77 -4.60 13.04
N THR A 313 25.79 -5.31 13.55
CA THR A 313 27.22 -5.02 13.36
C THR A 313 27.64 -5.08 11.89
N THR A 314 27.18 -6.10 11.16
CA THR A 314 27.42 -6.24 9.71
C THR A 314 26.46 -5.42 8.84
N GLY A 315 25.39 -4.88 9.43
CA GLY A 315 24.31 -4.20 8.71
C GLY A 315 23.41 -5.12 7.89
N LEU A 316 23.47 -6.43 8.09
CA LEU A 316 22.63 -7.41 7.40
C LEU A 316 21.16 -7.26 7.83
N ILE A 317 20.34 -6.67 6.95
CA ILE A 317 18.89 -6.51 7.12
C ILE A 317 18.18 -7.86 7.09
N ASP A 318 17.21 -8.06 7.99
CA ASP A 318 16.39 -9.27 7.99
C ASP A 318 15.24 -9.17 6.97
N THR A 319 15.50 -9.70 5.77
CA THR A 319 14.47 -9.81 4.72
C THR A 319 13.42 -10.89 4.99
N SER A 320 13.57 -11.70 6.05
CA SER A 320 12.53 -12.64 6.49
C SER A 320 11.43 -11.95 7.30
N TRP A 321 11.76 -10.83 7.95
CA TRP A 321 10.78 -10.03 8.69
C TRP A 321 9.72 -9.47 7.72
N SER A 322 8.46 -9.80 7.98
CA SER A 322 7.34 -9.41 7.10
C SER A 322 7.21 -7.90 6.87
N ALA A 323 7.61 -7.07 7.86
CA ALA A 323 7.60 -5.63 7.71
C ALA A 323 8.66 -5.11 6.72
N ILE A 324 9.72 -5.88 6.43
CA ILE A 324 10.66 -5.60 5.33
C ILE A 324 10.17 -6.24 4.04
N GLN A 325 9.88 -7.55 4.06
CA GLN A 325 9.56 -8.33 2.86
C GLN A 325 8.40 -7.75 2.04
N ILE A 326 7.36 -7.18 2.68
CA ILE A 326 6.23 -6.55 1.98
C ILE A 326 6.65 -5.32 1.15
N GLY A 327 7.75 -4.64 1.50
CA GLY A 327 8.25 -3.44 0.83
C GLY A 327 8.96 -3.71 -0.50
N ILE A 328 9.32 -4.96 -0.80
CA ILE A 328 10.05 -5.34 -2.02
C ILE A 328 9.05 -5.47 -3.19
N TYR A 329 8.43 -4.36 -3.59
CA TYR A 329 7.27 -4.37 -4.50
C TYR A 329 7.55 -5.01 -5.85
N ALA A 330 8.75 -4.81 -6.42
CA ALA A 330 9.15 -5.43 -7.70
C ALA A 330 9.02 -6.97 -7.66
N LYS A 331 9.51 -7.60 -6.58
CA LYS A 331 9.48 -9.07 -6.39
C LYS A 331 8.04 -9.61 -6.33
N HIS A 332 7.15 -8.89 -5.65
CA HIS A 332 5.74 -9.30 -5.58
C HIS A 332 5.05 -9.07 -6.93
N LEU A 333 5.33 -7.95 -7.59
CA LEU A 333 4.78 -7.63 -8.91
C LEU A 333 5.16 -8.67 -9.98
N GLU A 334 6.37 -9.23 -9.94
CA GLU A 334 6.77 -10.35 -10.81
C GLU A 334 5.76 -11.52 -10.74
N ASN A 335 5.29 -11.89 -9.53
CA ASN A 335 4.30 -12.95 -9.35
C ASN A 335 2.91 -12.58 -9.90
N TRP A 336 2.53 -11.29 -9.89
CA TRP A 336 1.26 -10.82 -10.49
C TRP A 336 1.31 -10.80 -12.02
N LEU A 337 2.45 -10.41 -12.59
CA LEU A 337 2.63 -10.31 -14.04
C LEU A 337 2.68 -11.67 -14.76
N LEU A 338 2.81 -12.78 -14.03
CA LEU A 338 2.60 -14.14 -14.57
C LEU A 338 1.13 -14.41 -14.96
N TYR A 339 0.17 -13.65 -14.42
CA TYR A 339 -1.27 -13.90 -14.58
C TYR A 339 -2.05 -12.70 -15.12
N PHE A 340 -1.58 -11.47 -14.90
CA PHE A 340 -2.25 -10.25 -15.32
C PHE A 340 -1.32 -9.35 -16.15
N PRO A 341 -1.77 -8.81 -17.29
CA PRO A 341 -1.01 -7.79 -18.02
C PRO A 341 -0.92 -6.51 -17.19
N ILE A 342 0.18 -5.77 -17.32
CA ILE A 342 0.43 -4.53 -16.57
C ILE A 342 -0.72 -3.50 -16.71
N GLY A 343 -1.38 -3.43 -17.87
CA GLY A 343 -2.55 -2.55 -18.10
C GLY A 343 -3.81 -2.90 -17.30
N GLN A 344 -3.85 -4.06 -16.63
CA GLN A 344 -4.90 -4.42 -15.66
C GLN A 344 -4.50 -4.13 -14.21
N ILE A 345 -3.33 -3.53 -13.95
CA ILE A 345 -2.85 -3.20 -12.61
C ILE A 345 -2.57 -1.70 -12.50
N LEU A 346 -3.35 -0.98 -11.70
CA LEU A 346 -3.10 0.42 -11.39
C LEU A 346 -2.28 0.58 -10.10
N PHE A 347 -1.23 1.39 -10.18
CA PHE A 347 -0.42 1.78 -9.03
C PHE A 347 -0.77 3.21 -8.58
N VAL A 348 -1.30 3.31 -7.37
CA VAL A 348 -1.74 4.56 -6.73
C VAL A 348 -0.67 4.99 -5.73
N SER A 349 -0.23 6.24 -5.79
CA SER A 349 0.74 6.77 -4.83
C SER A 349 0.03 7.07 -3.50
N GLY A 350 0.46 6.41 -2.43
CA GLY A 350 -0.05 6.64 -1.07
C GLY A 350 0.33 8.02 -0.54
N GLU A 351 1.51 8.54 -0.92
CA GLU A 351 1.93 9.91 -0.64
C GLU A 351 0.99 10.92 -1.31
N ARG A 352 0.73 10.75 -2.63
CA ARG A 352 -0.15 11.65 -3.37
C ARG A 352 -1.61 11.51 -2.99
N LEU A 353 -2.06 10.33 -2.55
CA LEU A 353 -3.39 10.12 -1.96
C LEU A 353 -3.60 10.93 -0.66
N ILE A 354 -2.53 11.37 0.01
CA ILE A 354 -2.58 12.26 1.17
C ILE A 354 -2.52 13.73 0.75
N SER A 355 -1.61 14.12 -0.16
CA SER A 355 -1.40 15.52 -0.55
C SER A 355 -2.39 16.04 -1.60
N ASP A 356 -2.81 15.19 -2.53
CA ASP A 356 -3.73 15.46 -3.64
C ASP A 356 -4.66 14.24 -3.88
N PRO A 357 -5.60 13.96 -2.96
CA PRO A 357 -6.52 12.84 -3.09
C PRO A 357 -7.39 12.94 -4.35
N ALA A 358 -7.76 14.16 -4.78
CA ALA A 358 -8.58 14.35 -5.97
C ALA A 358 -7.82 13.96 -7.26
N GLY A 359 -6.53 14.31 -7.35
CA GLY A 359 -5.68 13.95 -8.49
C GLY A 359 -5.44 12.44 -8.62
N GLU A 360 -5.22 11.73 -7.51
CA GLU A 360 -5.12 10.26 -7.56
C GLU A 360 -6.48 9.61 -7.86
N LEU A 361 -7.58 10.07 -7.23
CA LEU A 361 -8.93 9.54 -7.54
C LEU A 361 -9.34 9.81 -9.00
N GLY A 362 -8.84 10.87 -9.64
CA GLY A 362 -8.98 11.10 -11.08
C GLY A 362 -8.36 9.98 -11.93
N ARG A 363 -7.17 9.48 -11.56
CA ARG A 363 -6.52 8.34 -12.23
C ARG A 363 -7.30 7.05 -12.02
N VAL A 364 -7.80 6.84 -10.81
CA VAL A 364 -8.53 5.60 -10.45
C VAL A 364 -9.89 5.52 -11.14
N GLN A 365 -10.62 6.64 -11.26
CA GLN A 365 -11.88 6.69 -12.01
C GLN A 365 -11.67 6.29 -13.48
N ASP A 366 -10.69 6.89 -14.17
CA ASP A 366 -10.37 6.55 -15.57
C ASP A 366 -10.01 5.07 -15.74
N PHE A 367 -9.13 4.55 -14.87
CA PHE A 367 -8.71 3.15 -14.92
C PHE A 367 -9.88 2.18 -14.73
N LEU A 368 -10.87 2.54 -13.91
CA LEU A 368 -12.10 1.76 -13.71
C LEU A 368 -13.15 1.97 -14.81
N GLY A 369 -12.96 2.93 -15.73
CA GLY A 369 -13.97 3.30 -16.73
C GLY A 369 -15.12 4.13 -16.15
N LEU A 370 -14.93 4.74 -14.98
CA LEU A 370 -15.92 5.57 -14.30
C LEU A 370 -15.84 7.03 -14.75
N LYS A 371 -16.96 7.73 -14.69
CA LYS A 371 -17.00 9.19 -14.87
C LYS A 371 -16.19 9.87 -13.76
N ARG A 372 -15.45 10.93 -14.08
CA ARG A 372 -14.76 11.75 -13.07
C ARG A 372 -15.76 12.61 -12.28
N ILE A 373 -16.34 12.04 -11.23
CA ILE A 373 -17.27 12.71 -10.30
C ILE A 373 -16.53 13.15 -9.03
N ILE A 374 -15.67 12.29 -8.48
CA ILE A 374 -14.86 12.59 -7.30
C ILE A 374 -13.79 13.63 -7.68
N THR A 375 -13.79 14.73 -6.92
CA THR A 375 -13.07 15.98 -7.18
C THR A 375 -12.63 16.62 -5.86
N ASP A 376 -11.79 17.66 -5.92
CA ASP A 376 -11.34 18.49 -4.79
C ASP A 376 -12.47 18.90 -3.83
N LYS A 377 -13.65 19.23 -4.39
CA LYS A 377 -14.85 19.63 -3.63
C LYS A 377 -15.29 18.57 -2.60
N HIS A 378 -14.99 17.30 -2.82
CA HIS A 378 -15.36 16.20 -1.92
C HIS A 378 -14.45 16.10 -0.68
N PHE A 379 -13.28 16.74 -0.69
CA PHE A 379 -12.28 16.64 0.37
C PHE A 379 -12.15 17.91 1.20
N TYR A 380 -11.72 17.77 2.44
CA TYR A 380 -11.19 18.86 3.27
C TYR A 380 -10.00 18.35 4.07
N PHE A 381 -9.03 19.22 4.37
CA PHE A 381 -7.88 18.85 5.17
C PHE A 381 -8.15 19.09 6.66
N ASN A 382 -8.06 18.04 7.49
CA ASN A 382 -8.20 18.18 8.93
C ASN A 382 -6.81 18.43 9.55
N LYS A 383 -6.53 19.69 9.93
CA LYS A 383 -5.24 20.09 10.52
C LYS A 383 -4.88 19.32 11.79
N THR A 384 -5.84 19.08 12.69
CA THR A 384 -5.64 18.33 13.94
C THR A 384 -5.29 16.87 13.68
N LYS A 385 -5.85 16.27 12.62
CA LYS A 385 -5.55 14.90 12.22
C LYS A 385 -4.28 14.78 11.38
N GLY A 386 -3.94 15.81 10.60
CA GLY A 386 -2.85 15.79 9.62
C GLY A 386 -3.16 15.04 8.32
N PHE A 387 -4.44 14.78 8.02
CA PHE A 387 -4.86 14.00 6.84
C PHE A 387 -6.11 14.59 6.16
N PRO A 388 -6.30 14.35 4.85
CA PRO A 388 -7.56 14.66 4.18
C PRO A 388 -8.71 13.78 4.70
N CYS A 389 -9.90 14.37 4.72
CA CYS A 389 -11.16 13.77 5.13
C CYS A 389 -12.26 14.08 4.09
N LEU A 390 -13.34 13.30 4.08
CA LEU A 390 -14.48 13.50 3.18
C LEU A 390 -15.44 14.55 3.74
N LYS A 391 -15.83 15.55 2.94
CA LYS A 391 -16.87 16.53 3.33
C LYS A 391 -18.24 15.89 3.53
N LYS A 392 -18.55 14.84 2.76
CA LYS A 392 -19.72 13.96 2.88
C LYS A 392 -19.26 12.54 2.58
N ALA A 393 -19.65 11.57 3.41
CA ALA A 393 -19.39 10.16 3.16
C ALA A 393 -20.55 9.50 2.40
N GLU A 394 -20.32 8.31 1.85
CA GLU A 394 -21.38 7.46 1.34
C GLU A 394 -22.47 7.26 2.41
N GLY A 395 -23.74 7.56 2.07
CA GLY A 395 -24.86 7.44 2.99
C GLY A 395 -24.88 8.44 4.17
N SER A 396 -24.02 9.48 4.19
CA SER A 396 -24.01 10.47 5.26
C SER A 396 -23.88 11.91 4.79
N SER A 397 -24.73 12.79 5.32
CA SER A 397 -24.64 14.24 5.14
C SER A 397 -23.50 14.89 5.93
N LYS A 398 -22.89 14.18 6.88
CA LYS A 398 -21.85 14.70 7.79
C LYS A 398 -20.43 14.45 7.24
N PRO A 399 -19.45 15.30 7.59
CA PRO A 399 -18.04 15.05 7.27
C PRO A 399 -17.52 13.76 7.94
N HIS A 400 -16.64 13.04 7.24
CA HIS A 400 -16.03 11.81 7.72
C HIS A 400 -14.50 11.85 7.61
N CYS A 401 -13.85 11.79 8.77
CA CYS A 401 -12.44 11.45 8.87
C CYS A 401 -12.26 9.98 9.23
N LEU A 402 -11.23 9.34 8.65
CA LEU A 402 -10.84 7.99 9.05
C LEU A 402 -10.54 7.93 10.56
N GLY A 403 -10.97 6.84 11.22
CA GLY A 403 -10.84 6.69 12.67
C GLY A 403 -9.41 6.67 13.22
N LYS A 404 -9.27 6.65 14.56
CA LYS A 404 -7.99 6.73 15.30
C LYS A 404 -6.94 5.71 14.85
N THR A 405 -7.36 4.56 14.29
CA THR A 405 -6.46 3.51 13.78
C THR A 405 -5.82 3.83 12.41
N LYS A 406 -6.09 5.00 11.82
CA LYS A 406 -5.54 5.46 10.53
C LYS A 406 -4.86 6.82 10.74
N GLY A 407 -3.58 6.91 10.38
CA GLY A 407 -2.71 8.04 10.77
C GLY A 407 -2.26 7.97 12.23
N ARG A 408 -1.69 6.83 12.66
CA ARG A 408 -0.98 6.76 13.96
C ARG A 408 0.33 7.54 13.85
N THR A 409 0.69 8.25 14.92
CA THR A 409 2.07 8.72 15.14
C THR A 409 3.02 7.53 15.07
N HIS A 410 4.12 7.67 14.35
CA HIS A 410 5.18 6.66 14.31
C HIS A 410 6.16 6.93 15.48
N PRO A 411 6.81 5.90 16.03
CA PRO A 411 7.96 6.11 16.92
C PRO A 411 9.07 6.83 16.14
N ASP A 412 9.92 7.56 16.86
CA ASP A 412 11.18 8.05 16.29
C ASP A 412 12.10 6.84 16.03
N ILE A 413 12.81 6.87 14.90
CA ILE A 413 13.66 5.78 14.42
C ILE A 413 15.06 6.32 14.19
N ASP A 414 16.06 5.55 14.63
CA ASP A 414 17.47 5.82 14.37
C ASP A 414 17.73 6.13 12.88
N GLN A 415 18.28 7.33 12.62
CA GLN A 415 18.48 7.83 11.25
C GLN A 415 19.48 6.97 10.46
N GLU A 416 20.44 6.30 11.12
CA GLU A 416 21.33 5.36 10.44
C GLU A 416 20.53 4.14 9.94
N VAL A 417 19.55 3.68 10.73
CA VAL A 417 18.67 2.56 10.37
C VAL A 417 17.71 2.95 9.24
N VAL A 418 17.19 4.17 9.25
CA VAL A 418 16.41 4.73 8.14
C VAL A 418 17.24 4.77 6.86
N GLN A 419 18.48 5.26 6.93
CA GLN A 419 19.37 5.36 5.77
C GLN A 419 19.73 3.99 5.20
N ARG A 420 20.16 3.04 6.05
CA ARG A 420 20.45 1.65 5.66
C ARG A 420 19.23 0.98 5.00
N LEU A 421 18.02 1.26 5.47
CA LEU A 421 16.79 0.76 4.83
C LEU A 421 16.51 1.44 3.48
N ARG A 422 16.74 2.75 3.32
CA ARG A 422 16.63 3.41 2.00
C ARG A 422 17.60 2.80 1.00
N ASP A 423 18.87 2.66 1.38
CA ASP A 423 19.91 2.08 0.52
C ASP A 423 19.59 0.62 0.13
N PHE A 424 18.99 -0.16 1.04
CA PHE A 424 18.48 -1.50 0.76
C PHE A 424 17.30 -1.51 -0.24
N TYR A 425 16.32 -0.60 -0.09
CA TYR A 425 15.15 -0.58 -0.97
C TYR A 425 15.43 0.03 -2.34
N ARG A 426 16.34 1.01 -2.46
CA ARG A 426 16.67 1.72 -3.71
C ARG A 426 16.76 0.83 -4.96
N PRO A 427 17.56 -0.26 -5.01
CA PRO A 427 17.62 -1.11 -6.21
C PRO A 427 16.28 -1.78 -6.56
N PHE A 428 15.46 -2.12 -5.56
CA PHE A 428 14.12 -2.67 -5.78
C PHE A 428 13.11 -1.60 -6.20
N ASN A 429 13.24 -0.37 -5.70
CA ASN A 429 12.42 0.77 -6.08
C ASN A 429 12.68 1.17 -7.53
N MET A 430 13.95 1.33 -7.94
CA MET A 430 14.31 1.62 -9.33
C MET A 430 13.78 0.55 -10.30
N LYS A 431 13.89 -0.74 -9.94
CA LYS A 431 13.28 -1.84 -10.70
C LYS A 431 11.75 -1.71 -10.76
N PHE A 432 11.10 -1.38 -9.64
CA PHE A 432 9.65 -1.19 -9.59
C PHE A 432 9.18 0.00 -10.43
N TYR A 433 9.94 1.11 -10.46
CA TYR A 433 9.65 2.27 -11.29
C TYR A 433 9.72 1.92 -12.78
N GLN A 434 10.76 1.17 -13.17
CA GLN A 434 10.89 0.64 -14.53
C GLN A 434 9.74 -0.31 -14.90
N MET A 435 9.36 -1.23 -14.01
CA MET A 435 8.26 -2.20 -14.25
C MET A 435 6.88 -1.54 -14.37
N THR A 436 6.66 -0.42 -13.68
CA THR A 436 5.37 0.30 -13.65
C THR A 436 5.30 1.47 -14.63
N GLY A 437 6.44 1.91 -15.18
CA GLY A 437 6.52 3.12 -15.99
C GLY A 437 6.28 4.42 -15.18
N GLN A 438 6.40 4.35 -13.85
CA GLN A 438 6.11 5.47 -12.95
C GLN A 438 7.17 5.56 -11.84
N ASP A 439 7.79 6.73 -11.72
CA ASP A 439 8.55 7.12 -10.53
C ASP A 439 7.57 7.57 -9.42
N PHE A 440 7.83 7.14 -8.18
CA PHE A 440 7.04 7.50 -7.00
C PHE A 440 7.76 8.46 -6.04
N GLY A 441 9.02 8.82 -6.32
CA GLY A 441 9.80 9.82 -5.58
C GLY A 441 10.17 9.40 -4.16
N TRP A 442 10.62 8.15 -3.96
CA TRP A 442 11.07 7.65 -2.65
C TRP A 442 12.60 7.65 -2.46
N ASP A 443 13.37 7.94 -3.51
CA ASP A 443 14.83 7.79 -3.62
C ASP A 443 15.53 9.05 -4.15
#